data_AF-A0A377XN49-F1
#
_entry.id   AF-A0A377XN49-F1
#
_cell.length_a   1.000
_cell.length_b   1.000
_cell.length_c   1.000
_cell.angle_alpha   90.00
_cell.angle_beta   90.00
_cell.angle_gamma   90.00
#
_symmetry.space_group_name_H-M   'P 1'
#
loop_
_entity.id
_entity.type
_entity.pdbx_description
1 polymer ?
#
loop_
_entity_poly.entity_id
_entity_poly.type
_entity_poly.pdbx_seq_one_letter_code
_entity_poly.pdbx_strand_id
1 'polypeptide(L)'
;MADSLGRKPVILGGTLVFAAAAVACALSQTVDMLIVMRFFHGLAAAAASVVINALMRDIYPKDEFSRMMSFVMLVTTIAPLVAPMVGGAVLVWFSWHAIFWILALVALLASLMIGLFIRETLPAERRQRSSAHHAG
;
A
#
# COMPACT_ATOMS: atom_id res chain seq x y z
N MET A 1 12.61 10.04 7.72
CA MET A 1 12.10 10.72 6.49
C MET A 1 10.57 10.71 6.43
N ALA A 2 9.89 9.64 6.88
CA ALA A 2 8.42 9.59 6.96
C ALA A 2 7.81 10.52 8.02
N ASP A 3 8.56 10.86 9.09
CA ASP A 3 8.03 11.62 10.21
C ASP A 3 7.74 13.11 9.90
N SER A 4 8.31 13.67 8.84
CA SER A 4 8.17 15.09 8.50
C SER A 4 7.13 15.42 7.40
N LEU A 5 6.73 14.42 6.61
CA LEU A 5 5.87 14.63 5.43
C LEU A 5 4.37 14.54 5.74
N GLY A 6 3.99 13.94 6.86
CA GLY A 6 2.60 13.62 7.18
C GLY A 6 2.16 12.29 6.57
N ARG A 7 1.16 11.65 7.19
CA ARG A 7 0.77 10.25 6.90
C ARG A 7 0.12 10.08 5.53
N LYS A 8 -0.83 10.96 5.18
CA LYS A 8 -1.59 10.92 3.93
C LYS A 8 -0.71 10.91 2.68
N PRO A 9 0.23 11.84 2.47
CA PRO A 9 1.07 11.83 1.26
C PRO A 9 2.00 10.61 1.18
N VAL A 10 2.43 10.07 2.32
CA VAL A 10 3.26 8.84 2.35
C VAL A 10 2.44 7.63 1.90
N ILE A 11 1.22 7.45 2.41
CA ILE A 11 0.35 6.33 2.02
C ILE A 11 -0.08 6.48 0.56
N LEU A 12 -0.46 7.69 0.14
CA LEU A 12 -0.88 7.96 -1.23
C LEU A 12 0.29 7.75 -2.21
N GLY A 13 1.48 8.25 -1.88
CA GLY A 13 2.69 8.00 -2.68
C GLY A 13 3.03 6.51 -2.78
N GLY A 14 3.00 5.77 -1.66
CA GLY A 14 3.28 4.33 -1.66
C GLY A 14 2.27 3.51 -2.47
N THR A 15 0.97 3.82 -2.35
CA THR A 15 -0.09 3.14 -3.12
C THR A 15 -0.01 3.44 -4.61
N LEU A 16 0.35 4.67 -5.00
CA LEU A 16 0.58 5.03 -6.40
C LEU A 16 1.83 4.36 -6.98
N VAL A 17 2.92 4.27 -6.22
CA VAL A 17 4.13 3.53 -6.64
C VAL A 17 3.82 2.04 -6.85
N PHE A 18 3.04 1.44 -5.94
CA PHE A 18 2.56 0.07 -6.11
C PHE A 18 1.71 -0.08 -7.39
N ALA A 19 0.76 0.83 -7.62
CA ALA A 19 -0.06 0.82 -8.84
C ALA A 19 0.79 0.92 -10.11
N ALA A 20 1.76 1.82 -10.15
CA ALA A 20 2.66 2.00 -11.29
C ALA A 20 3.52 0.75 -11.53
N ALA A 21 4.05 0.12 -10.48
CA ALA A 21 4.81 -1.12 -10.58
C ALA A 21 3.93 -2.29 -11.08
N ALA A 22 2.67 -2.37 -10.63
CA ALA A 22 1.71 -3.35 -11.14
C ALA A 22 1.41 -3.15 -12.63
N VAL A 23 1.22 -1.90 -13.09
CA VAL A 23 1.07 -1.59 -14.52
C VAL A 23 2.31 -1.99 -15.31
N ALA A 24 3.52 -1.72 -14.79
CA ALA A 24 4.76 -2.12 -15.44
C ALA A 24 4.88 -3.66 -15.60
N CYS A 25 4.44 -4.44 -14.60
CA CYS A 25 4.32 -5.89 -14.73
C CYS A 25 3.27 -6.28 -15.79
N ALA A 26 2.12 -5.61 -15.83
CA ALA A 26 1.03 -5.89 -16.78
C ALA A 26 1.42 -5.60 -18.24
N LEU A 27 2.38 -4.70 -18.47
CA LEU A 27 2.90 -4.35 -19.80
C LEU A 27 4.11 -5.20 -20.21
N SER A 28 4.57 -6.11 -19.36
CA SER A 28 5.76 -6.91 -19.67
C SER A 28 5.50 -7.92 -20.80
N GLN A 29 6.45 -7.94 -21.75
CA GLN A 29 6.39 -8.79 -22.95
C GLN A 29 7.36 -9.97 -22.90
N THR A 30 8.32 -9.97 -21.97
CA THR A 30 9.31 -11.03 -21.79
C THR A 30 9.41 -11.43 -20.31
N VAL A 31 9.88 -12.65 -20.07
CA VAL A 31 10.04 -13.17 -18.71
C VAL A 31 11.07 -12.37 -17.91
N ASP A 32 12.19 -11.98 -18.52
CA ASP A 32 13.22 -11.19 -17.84
C ASP A 32 12.70 -9.82 -17.42
N MET A 33 11.92 -9.16 -18.29
CA MET A 33 11.26 -7.89 -17.96
C MET A 33 10.27 -8.09 -16.81
N LEU A 34 9.46 -9.16 -16.84
CA LEU A 34 8.53 -9.48 -15.77
C LEU A 34 9.25 -9.69 -14.43
N ILE A 35 10.38 -10.40 -14.41
CA ILE A 35 11.17 -10.64 -13.20
C ILE A 35 11.66 -9.33 -12.59
N VAL A 36 12.25 -8.45 -13.40
CA VAL A 36 12.73 -7.13 -12.96
C VAL A 36 11.58 -6.28 -12.43
N MET A 37 10.45 -6.22 -13.14
CA MET A 37 9.29 -5.45 -12.69
C MET A 37 8.67 -6.04 -11.41
N ARG A 38 8.65 -7.37 -11.27
CA ARG A 38 8.19 -8.04 -10.03
C ARG A 38 9.09 -7.73 -8.83
N PHE A 39 10.39 -7.56 -9.04
CA PHE A 39 11.29 -7.13 -7.97
C PHE A 39 10.87 -5.76 -7.43
N PHE A 40 10.66 -4.78 -8.31
CA PHE A 40 10.19 -3.45 -7.92
C PHE A 40 8.78 -3.46 -7.33
N HIS A 41 7.88 -4.25 -7.89
CA HIS A 41 6.52 -4.40 -7.37
C HIS A 41 6.52 -5.02 -5.97
N GLY A 42 7.36 -6.03 -5.72
CA GLY A 42 7.55 -6.62 -4.40
C GLY A 42 8.13 -5.62 -3.39
N LEU A 43 9.11 -4.81 -3.81
CA LEU A 43 9.68 -3.75 -2.96
C LEU A 43 8.63 -2.71 -2.58
N ALA A 44 7.80 -2.27 -3.54
CA ALA A 44 6.69 -1.36 -3.29
C ALA A 44 5.67 -1.96 -2.30
N ALA A 45 5.34 -3.23 -2.45
CA ALA A 45 4.43 -3.95 -1.56
C ALA A 45 4.97 -4.05 -0.13
N ALA A 46 6.27 -4.38 0.02
CA ALA A 46 6.94 -4.46 1.32
C ALA A 46 6.94 -3.11 2.03
N ALA A 47 7.29 -2.03 1.33
CA ALA A 47 7.27 -0.68 1.88
C ALA A 47 5.85 -0.28 2.35
N ALA A 48 4.81 -0.59 1.58
CA ALA A 48 3.43 -0.32 1.95
C ALA A 48 3.01 -1.03 3.25
N SER A 49 3.42 -2.28 3.44
CA SER A 49 3.08 -3.07 4.64
C SER A 49 3.59 -2.46 5.95
N VAL A 50 4.79 -1.86 5.93
CA VAL A 50 5.39 -1.21 7.10
C VAL A 50 4.65 0.08 7.44
N VAL A 51 4.33 0.88 6.41
CA VAL A 51 3.61 2.16 6.59
C VAL A 51 2.21 1.93 7.16
N ILE A 52 1.47 0.91 6.70
CA ILE A 52 0.13 0.59 7.22
C ILE A 52 0.18 0.25 8.72
N ASN A 53 1.13 -0.57 9.14
CA ASN A 53 1.24 -0.96 10.55
C ASN A 53 1.59 0.24 11.46
N ALA A 54 2.52 1.09 11.03
CA ALA A 54 2.84 2.33 11.73
C ALA A 54 1.63 3.27 11.80
N LEU A 55 0.94 3.46 10.66
CA LEU A 55 -0.24 4.30 10.56
C LEU A 55 -1.34 3.92 11.55
N MET A 56 -1.66 2.64 11.61
CA MET A 56 -2.75 2.14 12.45
C MET A 56 -2.48 2.36 13.94
N ARG A 57 -1.22 2.24 14.37
CA ARG A 57 -0.80 2.54 15.75
C ARG A 57 -0.97 4.00 16.14
N ASP A 58 -0.91 4.89 15.15
CA ASP A 58 -0.89 6.32 15.39
C ASP A 58 -2.25 7.01 15.17
N ILE A 59 -3.16 6.39 14.42
CA ILE A 59 -4.51 6.93 14.18
C ILE A 59 -5.52 6.40 15.22
N TYR A 60 -5.40 5.15 15.64
CA TYR A 60 -6.40 4.55 16.52
C TYR A 60 -6.00 4.68 18.00
N PRO A 61 -6.88 5.22 18.86
CA PRO A 61 -6.68 5.16 20.30
C PRO A 61 -6.71 3.70 20.79
N LYS A 62 -6.13 3.43 21.97
CA LYS A 62 -5.83 2.05 22.44
C LYS A 62 -7.06 1.14 22.50
N ASP A 63 -8.21 1.71 22.77
CA ASP A 63 -9.53 1.08 22.86
C ASP A 63 -10.07 0.65 21.49
N GLU A 64 -9.81 1.40 20.42
CA GLU A 64 -10.20 1.05 19.05
C GLU A 64 -9.13 0.23 18.31
N PHE A 65 -7.86 0.37 18.71
CA PHE A 65 -6.72 -0.24 18.05
C PHE A 65 -6.82 -1.77 17.99
N SER A 66 -7.20 -2.42 19.09
CA SER A 66 -7.31 -3.89 19.14
C SER A 66 -8.36 -4.42 18.16
N ARG A 67 -9.55 -3.79 18.14
CA ARG A 67 -10.64 -4.13 17.23
C ARG A 67 -10.23 -3.95 15.78
N MET A 68 -9.56 -2.84 15.47
CA MET A 68 -9.11 -2.58 14.11
C MET A 68 -8.00 -3.54 13.68
N MET A 69 -7.05 -3.85 14.57
CA MET A 69 -6.04 -4.88 14.30
C MET A 69 -6.66 -6.27 14.10
N SER A 70 -7.69 -6.65 14.85
CA SER A 70 -8.43 -7.89 14.61
C SER A 70 -9.03 -7.93 13.21
N PHE A 71 -9.58 -6.82 12.73
CA PHE A 71 -10.08 -6.71 11.35
C PHE A 71 -8.96 -6.86 10.32
N VAL A 72 -7.82 -6.18 10.50
CA VAL A 72 -6.66 -6.34 9.61
C VAL A 72 -6.19 -7.80 9.59
N MET A 73 -6.04 -8.42 10.75
CA MET A 73 -5.64 -9.83 10.85
C MET A 73 -6.60 -10.74 10.09
N LEU A 74 -7.91 -10.58 10.30
CA LEU A 74 -8.95 -11.33 9.58
C LEU A 74 -8.80 -11.18 8.07
N VAL A 75 -8.64 -9.95 7.57
CA VAL A 75 -8.44 -9.70 6.13
C VAL A 75 -7.15 -10.35 5.64
N THR A 76 -6.04 -10.22 6.37
CA THR A 76 -4.75 -10.80 5.98
C THR A 76 -4.75 -12.33 5.99
N THR A 77 -5.60 -12.96 6.80
CA THR A 77 -5.78 -14.43 6.82
C THR A 77 -6.70 -14.92 5.71
N ILE A 78 -7.79 -14.19 5.43
CA ILE A 78 -8.78 -14.60 4.42
C ILE A 78 -8.28 -14.29 3.00
N ALA A 79 -7.58 -13.17 2.79
CA ALA A 79 -7.15 -12.75 1.46
C ALA A 79 -6.31 -13.82 0.73
N PRO A 80 -5.29 -14.46 1.34
CA PRO A 80 -4.53 -15.54 0.69
C PRO A 80 -5.36 -16.80 0.38
N LEU A 81 -6.46 -17.04 1.10
CA LEU A 81 -7.36 -18.17 0.83
C LEU A 81 -8.23 -17.89 -0.41
N VAL A 82 -8.71 -16.65 -0.55
CA VAL A 82 -9.57 -16.23 -1.65
C VAL A 82 -8.77 -15.93 -2.92
N ALA A 83 -7.53 -15.41 -2.77
CA ALA A 83 -6.71 -14.98 -3.89
C ALA A 83 -6.48 -16.05 -4.98
N PRO A 84 -6.18 -17.33 -4.67
CA PRO A 84 -6.03 -18.39 -5.67
C PRO A 84 -7.33 -18.69 -6.42
N MET A 85 -8.49 -18.62 -5.75
CA MET A 85 -9.78 -18.85 -6.38
C MET A 85 -10.09 -17.75 -7.40
N VAL A 86 -9.86 -16.49 -7.01
CA VAL A 86 -10.04 -15.33 -7.90
C VAL A 86 -9.02 -15.37 -9.04
N GLY A 87 -7.74 -15.61 -8.74
CA GLY A 87 -6.68 -15.68 -9.74
C GLY A 87 -6.90 -16.81 -10.73
N GLY A 88 -7.29 -17.99 -10.26
CA GLY A 88 -7.66 -19.13 -11.11
C GLY A 88 -8.84 -18.82 -12.01
N ALA A 89 -9.91 -18.22 -11.47
CA ALA A 89 -11.07 -17.80 -12.26
C ALA A 89 -10.69 -16.78 -13.34
N VAL A 90 -9.81 -15.82 -13.03
CA VAL A 90 -9.29 -14.85 -14.02
C VAL A 90 -8.53 -15.57 -15.13
N LEU A 91 -7.68 -16.56 -14.81
CA LEU A 91 -6.90 -17.30 -15.79
C LEU A 91 -7.73 -18.18 -16.74
N VAL A 92 -8.97 -18.54 -16.37
CA VAL A 92 -9.87 -19.30 -17.26
C VAL A 92 -10.34 -18.45 -18.44
N TRP A 93 -10.58 -17.15 -18.22
CA TRP A 93 -11.19 -16.25 -19.20
C TRP A 93 -10.22 -15.21 -19.77
N PHE A 94 -9.14 -14.90 -19.05
CA PHE A 94 -8.18 -13.86 -19.37
C PHE A 94 -6.74 -14.35 -19.25
N SER A 95 -5.79 -13.53 -19.70
CA SER A 95 -4.35 -13.80 -19.53
C SER A 95 -3.87 -13.49 -18.12
N TRP A 96 -2.69 -14.00 -17.75
CA TRP A 96 -2.05 -13.69 -16.48
C TRP A 96 -1.76 -12.18 -16.30
N HIS A 97 -1.60 -11.42 -17.40
CA HIS A 97 -1.46 -9.96 -17.36
C HIS A 97 -2.67 -9.29 -16.70
N ALA A 98 -3.87 -9.87 -16.82
CA ALA A 98 -5.08 -9.35 -16.21
C ALA A 98 -5.00 -9.30 -14.69
N ILE A 99 -4.25 -10.21 -14.05
CA ILE A 99 -4.02 -10.16 -12.60
C ILE A 99 -3.34 -8.85 -12.20
N PHE A 100 -2.32 -8.44 -12.96
CA PHE A 100 -1.59 -7.20 -12.69
C PHE A 100 -2.44 -5.96 -12.96
N TRP A 101 -3.29 -5.98 -14.00
CA TRP A 101 -4.27 -4.92 -14.24
C TRP A 101 -5.29 -4.79 -13.11
N ILE A 102 -5.79 -5.92 -12.58
CA ILE A 102 -6.69 -5.92 -11.42
C ILE A 102 -6.00 -5.32 -10.20
N LEU A 103 -4.76 -5.73 -9.90
CA LEU A 103 -3.99 -5.16 -8.79
C LEU A 103 -3.75 -3.66 -8.94
N ALA A 104 -3.41 -3.21 -10.16
CA ALA A 104 -3.25 -1.79 -10.46
C ALA A 104 -4.56 -1.01 -10.24
N LEU A 105 -5.68 -1.52 -10.74
CA LEU A 105 -7.00 -0.90 -10.58
C LEU A 105 -7.39 -0.80 -9.10
N VAL A 106 -7.23 -1.88 -8.34
CA VAL A 106 -7.51 -1.89 -6.89
C VAL A 106 -6.64 -0.87 -6.16
N ALA A 107 -5.35 -0.78 -6.50
CA ALA A 107 -4.45 0.18 -5.89
C ALA A 107 -4.84 1.64 -6.23
N LEU A 108 -5.21 1.92 -7.48
CA LEU A 108 -5.69 3.24 -7.89
C LEU A 108 -7.00 3.62 -7.19
N LEU A 109 -7.95 2.69 -7.06
CA LEU A 109 -9.18 2.91 -6.32
C LEU A 109 -8.88 3.19 -4.84
N ALA A 110 -7.96 2.45 -4.23
CA ALA A 110 -7.52 2.71 -2.86
C ALA A 110 -6.87 4.10 -2.73
N SER A 111 -5.96 4.47 -3.65
CA SER A 111 -5.35 5.81 -3.68
C SER A 111 -6.40 6.91 -3.82
N LEU A 112 -7.42 6.72 -4.66
CA LEU A 112 -8.53 7.66 -4.82
C LEU A 112 -9.33 7.77 -3.51
N MET A 113 -9.67 6.66 -2.87
CA MET A 113 -10.38 6.66 -1.58
C MET A 113 -9.57 7.37 -0.49
N ILE A 114 -8.25 7.14 -0.43
CA ILE A 114 -7.35 7.84 0.50
C ILE A 114 -7.35 9.34 0.20
N GLY A 115 -7.27 9.73 -1.07
CA GLY A 115 -7.28 11.12 -1.51
C GLY A 115 -8.56 11.85 -1.08
N LEU A 116 -9.71 11.22 -1.27
CA LEU A 116 -11.04 11.81 -1.05
C LEU A 116 -11.54 11.72 0.40
N PHE A 117 -11.35 10.58 1.07
CA PHE A 117 -11.98 10.32 2.37
C PHE A 117 -11.05 10.54 3.57
N ILE A 118 -9.73 10.37 3.41
CA ILE A 118 -8.79 10.61 4.51
C ILE A 118 -8.50 12.11 4.58
N ARG A 119 -9.13 12.80 5.54
CA ARG A 119 -8.75 14.16 5.92
C ARG A 119 -7.37 14.12 6.58
N GLU A 120 -6.52 15.07 6.22
CA GLU A 120 -5.11 15.09 6.63
C GLU A 120 -5.02 15.19 8.16
N THR A 121 -4.63 14.11 8.84
CA THR A 121 -4.67 13.98 10.30
C THR A 121 -3.51 14.68 11.03
N LEU A 122 -2.65 15.39 10.30
CA LEU A 122 -1.57 16.21 10.88
C LEU A 122 -1.74 17.69 10.55
N PRO A 123 -2.08 18.54 11.54
CA PRO A 123 -1.88 19.98 11.42
C PRO A 123 -0.41 20.28 11.11
N ALA A 124 -0.16 21.19 10.17
CA ALA A 124 1.20 21.57 9.73
C ALA A 124 2.12 21.96 10.90
N GLU A 125 1.55 22.42 12.02
CA GLU A 125 2.22 22.88 13.24
C GLU A 125 2.89 21.76 14.07
N ARG A 126 2.51 20.49 13.90
CA ARG A 126 3.18 19.34 14.56
C ARG A 126 4.17 18.59 13.67
N ARG A 127 4.46 19.08 12.45
CA ARG A 127 5.63 18.62 11.69
C ARG A 127 6.85 19.01 12.52
N GLN A 128 7.37 18.06 13.30
CA GLN A 128 8.54 18.30 14.13
C GLN A 128 9.62 18.92 13.24
N ARG A 129 9.94 20.20 13.50
CA ARG A 129 11.27 20.72 13.24
C ARG A 129 12.18 19.69 13.88
N SER A 130 12.94 18.97 13.05
CA SER A 130 14.11 18.26 13.52
C SER A 130 14.94 19.28 14.27
N SER A 131 14.80 19.32 15.59
CA SER A 131 15.63 20.12 16.47
C SER A 131 17.01 19.49 16.42
N ALA A 132 17.78 19.89 15.41
CA ALA A 132 19.23 19.82 15.46
C ALA A 132 19.68 20.73 16.63
N HIS A 133 19.65 20.18 17.84
CA HIS A 133 20.26 20.80 19.01
C HIS A 133 20.95 19.73 19.86
N HIS A 134 22.00 19.14 19.29
CA HIS A 134 23.22 18.72 19.98
C HIS A 134 24.32 19.47 19.20
N ALA A 135 25.07 20.42 19.74
CA ALA A 135 25.92 20.29 20.90
C ALA A 135 26.18 21.66 21.55
N GLY A 136 26.15 21.69 22.88
CA GLY A 136 26.89 22.63 23.72
C GLY A 136 27.83 21.81 24.58
#